data_AF-A0A849WVR3-F1
#
_entry.id   AF-A0A849WVR3-F1
#
_cell.length_a   1.000
_cell.length_b   1.000
_cell.length_c   1.000
_cell.angle_alpha   90.00
_cell.angle_beta   90.00
_cell.angle_gamma   90.00
#
_symmetry.space_group_name_H-M   'P 1'
#
loop_
_entity.id
_entity.type
_entity.pdbx_description
1 polymer ?
#
loop_
_entity_poly.entity_id
_entity_poly.type
_entity_poly.pdbx_seq_one_letter_code
_entity_poly.pdbx_strand_id
1 'polypeptide(L)'
;MNQEESNWRECSSCKKGIAYNTKYYECSVSTCNGFRTGYVFCSVPCWERHVPGAKHRDASAIEKMSPKKENIQVRRIVAGAASTHTTSVVTGAQKNVDNEILVVVSKVKAYIKSQADMNVSDEIMETLSTRIRFFCDEAIKKARSDGRKTVLDRDMR
;
A
#
# COMPACT_ATOMS: atom_id res chain seq x y z
N MET A 1 33.64 -28.23 3.89
CA MET A 1 32.20 -28.38 3.60
C MET A 1 31.46 -27.28 4.35
N ASN A 2 31.30 -26.09 3.75
CA ASN A 2 30.56 -24.99 4.35
C ASN A 2 29.25 -24.86 3.59
N GLN A 3 28.17 -25.44 4.12
CA GLN A 3 26.83 -25.14 3.63
C GLN A 3 26.52 -23.71 4.08
N GLU A 4 26.54 -22.76 3.14
CA GLU A 4 25.95 -21.45 3.31
C GLU A 4 24.44 -21.65 3.53
N GLU A 5 24.05 -21.74 4.79
CA GLU A 5 22.65 -21.91 5.20
C GLU A 5 21.81 -20.78 4.63
N SER A 6 20.96 -21.10 3.66
CA SER A 6 19.99 -20.19 3.07
C SER A 6 18.88 -19.88 4.07
N ASN A 7 19.18 -19.05 5.06
CA ASN A 7 18.25 -18.57 6.06
C ASN A 7 17.54 -17.31 5.51
N TRP A 8 16.22 -17.29 5.56
CA TRP A 8 15.38 -16.15 5.18
C TRP A 8 15.37 -15.08 6.28
N ARG A 9 15.12 -15.51 7.53
CA ARG A 9 15.07 -14.65 8.72
C ARG A 9 15.46 -15.44 9.97
N GLU A 10 15.81 -14.74 11.04
CA GLU A 10 16.04 -15.33 12.36
C GLU A 10 14.78 -15.29 13.21
N CYS A 11 14.58 -16.33 14.03
CA CYS A 11 13.52 -16.34 15.03
C CYS A 11 13.77 -15.27 16.10
N SER A 12 12.77 -14.44 16.38
CA SER A 12 12.89 -13.34 17.35
C SER A 12 13.08 -13.80 18.80
N SER A 13 12.75 -15.06 19.13
CA SER A 13 12.87 -15.60 20.50
C SER A 13 14.12 -16.44 20.73
N CYS A 14 14.53 -17.26 19.75
CA CYS A 14 15.65 -18.20 19.91
C CYS A 14 16.83 -17.93 18.96
N LYS A 15 16.71 -16.94 18.06
CA LYS A 15 17.71 -16.57 17.04
C LYS A 15 18.11 -17.69 16.07
N LYS A 16 17.36 -18.81 16.04
CA LYS A 16 17.55 -19.86 15.04
C LYS A 16 17.18 -19.32 13.65
N GLY A 17 17.99 -19.63 12.64
CA GLY A 17 17.69 -19.33 11.24
C GLY A 17 16.47 -20.11 10.74
N ILE A 18 15.56 -19.42 10.07
CA ILE A 18 14.38 -19.97 9.41
C ILE A 18 14.71 -20.03 7.92
N ALA A 19 14.75 -21.22 7.35
CA ALA A 19 15.06 -21.42 5.93
C ALA A 19 13.92 -20.96 5.00
N TYR A 20 14.22 -20.77 3.72
CA TYR A 20 13.21 -20.51 2.68
C TYR A 20 12.24 -21.70 2.53
N ASN A 21 10.99 -21.43 2.15
CA ASN A 21 9.92 -22.43 1.99
C ASN A 21 9.65 -23.30 3.24
N THR A 22 9.86 -22.75 4.44
CA THR A 22 9.56 -23.43 5.71
C THR A 22 8.42 -22.75 6.46
N LYS A 23 7.76 -23.52 7.34
CA LYS A 23 6.70 -23.01 8.21
C LYS A 23 7.29 -22.08 9.27
N TYR A 24 6.65 -20.94 9.48
CA TYR A 24 6.94 -20.01 10.55
C TYR A 24 5.65 -19.46 11.14
N TYR A 25 5.76 -18.80 12.29
CA TYR A 25 4.62 -18.25 13.01
C TYR A 25 4.76 -16.75 13.20
N GLU A 26 3.67 -16.03 12.98
CA GLU A 26 3.53 -14.61 13.28
C GLU A 26 2.49 -14.41 14.38
N CYS A 27 2.53 -13.26 15.04
CA CYS A 27 1.49 -12.89 15.99
C CYS A 27 0.30 -12.26 15.24
N SER A 28 -0.93 -12.60 15.64
CA SER A 28 -2.15 -11.97 15.11
C SER A 28 -2.24 -10.47 15.36
N VAL A 29 -1.48 -9.95 16.31
CA VAL A 29 -1.48 -8.54 16.69
C VAL A 29 -0.65 -7.72 15.69
N SER A 30 -1.27 -6.75 15.04
CA SER A 30 -0.64 -5.92 13.99
C SER A 30 0.57 -5.11 14.49
N THR A 31 0.62 -4.74 15.77
CA THR A 31 1.76 -4.04 16.37
C THR A 31 3.02 -4.92 16.46
N CYS A 32 2.85 -6.24 16.57
CA CYS A 32 3.92 -7.22 16.53
C CYS A 32 4.43 -7.47 15.11
N ASN A 33 3.55 -7.31 14.11
CA ASN A 33 3.83 -7.51 12.68
C ASN A 33 4.27 -6.23 11.94
N GLY A 34 4.47 -5.12 12.65
CA GLY A 34 4.86 -3.84 12.07
C GLY A 34 6.25 -3.87 11.43
N PHE A 35 6.54 -2.90 10.56
CA PHE A 35 7.81 -2.81 9.81
C PHE A 35 9.06 -2.77 10.71
N ARG A 36 8.95 -2.20 11.92
CA ARG A 36 10.07 -2.04 12.86
C ARG A 36 10.27 -3.25 13.79
N THR A 37 9.20 -3.95 14.14
CA THR A 37 9.22 -5.06 15.12
C THR A 37 9.20 -6.41 14.45
N GLY A 38 8.34 -6.60 13.43
CA GLY A 38 8.33 -7.72 12.48
C GLY A 38 8.67 -9.07 13.09
N TYR A 39 7.99 -9.44 14.19
CA TYR A 39 8.33 -10.65 14.94
C TYR A 39 8.00 -11.91 14.13
N VAL A 40 8.99 -12.79 14.03
CA VAL A 40 8.89 -14.07 13.33
C VAL A 40 9.35 -15.16 14.29
N PHE A 41 8.57 -16.22 14.42
CA PHE A 41 8.86 -17.32 15.34
C PHE A 41 8.98 -18.65 14.57
N CYS A 42 9.93 -19.49 14.96
CA CYS A 42 10.10 -20.81 14.37
C CYS A 42 9.09 -21.85 14.88
N SER A 43 8.45 -21.60 16.02
CA SER A 43 7.51 -22.53 16.67
C SER A 43 6.54 -21.81 17.62
N VAL A 44 5.42 -22.46 17.95
CA VAL A 44 4.42 -21.95 18.91
C VAL A 44 5.03 -21.64 20.29
N PRO A 45 5.92 -22.48 20.89
CA PRO A 45 6.57 -22.12 22.15
C PRO A 45 7.48 -20.89 22.06
N CYS A 46 8.12 -20.67 20.90
CA CYS A 46 8.90 -19.46 20.68
C CYS A 46 7.99 -18.22 20.59
N TRP A 47 6.78 -18.38 20.04
CA TRP A 47 5.77 -17.34 20.03
C TRP A 47 5.22 -17.06 21.44
N GLU A 48 4.92 -18.08 22.25
CA GLU A 48 4.43 -17.90 23.64
C GLU A 48 5.40 -17.08 24.50
N ARG A 49 6.71 -17.24 24.29
CA ARG A 49 7.73 -16.46 25.01
C ARG A 49 7.61 -14.94 24.81
N HIS A 50 6.97 -14.49 23.71
CA HIS A 50 6.74 -13.07 23.47
C HIS A 50 5.54 -12.52 24.28
N VAL A 51 4.59 -13.39 24.67
CA VAL A 51 3.31 -12.98 25.27
C VAL A 51 3.49 -12.30 26.64
N PRO A 52 4.32 -12.80 27.58
CA PRO A 52 4.48 -12.15 28.89
C PRO A 52 5.06 -10.74 28.82
N GLY A 53 5.80 -10.40 27.76
CA GLY A 53 6.40 -9.07 27.57
C GLY A 53 5.55 -8.11 26.74
N ALA A 54 4.49 -8.61 26.10
CA ALA A 54 3.65 -7.85 25.18
C ALA A 54 2.31 -7.52 25.87
N LYS A 55 1.96 -6.22 25.92
CA LYS A 55 0.71 -5.73 26.55
C LYS A 55 -0.53 -6.03 25.69
N HIS A 56 -0.66 -7.23 25.13
CA HIS A 56 -1.85 -7.66 24.40
C HIS A 56 -2.51 -8.85 25.12
N ARG A 57 -3.84 -8.94 25.02
CA ARG A 57 -4.68 -9.85 25.82
C ARG A 57 -5.09 -11.11 25.05
N ASP A 58 -5.27 -11.00 23.74
CA ASP A 58 -5.84 -12.06 22.89
C ASP A 58 -4.99 -12.26 21.62
N ALA A 59 -3.71 -12.65 21.79
CA ALA A 59 -2.88 -13.02 20.64
C ALA A 59 -3.04 -14.49 20.28
N SER A 60 -2.90 -14.78 18.99
CA SER A 60 -2.82 -16.13 18.45
C SER A 60 -1.61 -16.26 17.51
N ALA A 61 -1.05 -17.46 17.44
CA ALA A 61 0.01 -17.79 16.49
C ALA A 61 -0.59 -18.10 15.12
N ILE A 62 -0.28 -17.29 14.11
CA ILE A 62 -0.70 -17.51 12.72
C ILE A 62 0.42 -18.23 11.99
N GLU A 63 0.15 -19.45 11.50
CA GLU A 63 1.09 -20.21 10.68
C GLU A 63 1.17 -19.61 9.26
N LYS A 64 2.40 -19.36 8.79
CA LYS A 64 2.71 -18.89 7.44
C LYS A 64 3.89 -19.66 6.86
N MET A 65 4.03 -19.60 5.54
CA MET A 65 5.14 -20.22 4.81
C MET A 65 6.11 -19.17 4.32
N SER A 66 7.41 -19.36 4.59
CA SER A 66 8.44 -18.42 4.16
C SER A 66 8.53 -18.40 2.62
N PRO A 67 8.87 -17.26 2.00
CA PRO A 67 8.97 -17.17 0.55
C PRO A 67 9.90 -18.22 -0.05
N LYS A 68 9.62 -18.66 -1.28
CA LYS A 68 10.58 -19.47 -2.05
C LYS A 68 11.70 -18.55 -2.56
N LYS A 69 12.96 -19.01 -2.49
CA LYS A 69 14.14 -18.26 -2.93
C LYS A 69 14.07 -17.81 -4.40
N GLU A 70 13.31 -18.54 -5.22
CA GLU A 70 13.20 -18.33 -6.67
C GLU A 70 12.26 -17.20 -7.13
N ASN A 71 11.57 -16.48 -6.24
CA ASN A 71 10.72 -15.39 -6.70
C ASN A 71 10.61 -14.23 -5.70
N ILE A 72 11.75 -13.64 -5.36
CA ILE A 72 11.77 -12.29 -4.81
C ILE A 72 12.14 -11.33 -5.94
N GLN A 73 11.22 -11.10 -6.88
CA GLN A 73 11.26 -9.85 -7.63
C GLN A 73 10.92 -8.73 -6.64
N VAL A 74 11.93 -8.24 -5.92
CA VAL A 74 11.82 -7.04 -5.07
C VAL A 74 11.46 -5.90 -6.02
N ARG A 75 10.17 -5.65 -6.21
CA ARG A 75 9.72 -4.43 -6.89
C ARG A 75 10.07 -3.29 -5.96
N ARG A 76 11.22 -2.69 -6.22
CA ARG A 76 11.73 -1.52 -5.53
C ARG A 76 10.84 -0.34 -5.95
N ILE A 77 9.78 -0.07 -5.19
CA ILE A 77 9.02 1.16 -5.36
C ILE A 77 9.86 2.26 -4.71
N VAL A 78 10.73 2.87 -5.51
CA VAL A 78 11.46 4.07 -5.11
C VAL A 78 10.43 5.18 -5.00
N ALA A 79 10.17 5.66 -3.78
CA ALA A 79 9.51 6.94 -3.57
C ALA A 79 10.44 8.04 -4.11
N GLY A 80 10.28 8.35 -5.40
CA GLY A 80 10.78 9.53 -6.07
C GLY A 80 12.28 9.60 -6.36
N ALA A 81 12.71 9.05 -7.50
CA ALA A 81 13.65 9.71 -8.42
C ALA A 81 13.75 8.91 -9.74
N ALA A 82 13.09 9.44 -10.78
CA ALA A 82 13.31 9.23 -12.22
C ALA A 82 13.77 7.84 -12.71
N SER A 83 12.86 7.09 -13.34
CA SER A 83 13.25 6.30 -14.51
C SER A 83 13.53 7.26 -15.66
N THR A 84 14.82 7.52 -15.91
CA THR A 84 15.30 8.11 -17.15
C THR A 84 15.17 7.07 -18.25
N HIS A 85 14.16 7.22 -19.11
CA HIS A 85 14.33 6.91 -20.52
C HIS A 85 14.32 8.22 -21.30
N THR A 86 15.52 8.56 -21.80
CA THR A 86 15.84 9.45 -22.93
C THR A 86 15.20 10.83 -22.94
N THR A 87 15.98 11.81 -22.48
CA THR A 87 15.96 13.18 -23.00
C THR A 87 16.31 13.17 -24.49
N SER A 88 15.31 13.02 -25.34
CA SER A 88 15.29 13.81 -26.58
C SER A 88 14.74 15.17 -26.19
N VAL A 89 15.64 16.16 -26.23
CA VAL A 89 15.32 17.58 -26.13
C VAL A 89 14.40 17.92 -27.29
N VAL A 90 13.10 17.93 -27.03
CA VAL A 90 12.10 18.63 -27.85
C VAL A 90 11.05 19.16 -26.90
N THR A 91 11.16 20.47 -26.66
CA THR A 91 10.08 21.43 -26.41
C THR A 91 8.68 20.85 -26.15
N GLY A 92 8.18 21.05 -24.91
CA GLY A 92 6.77 21.14 -24.54
C GLY A 92 5.79 20.15 -25.19
N ALA A 93 5.51 19.05 -24.49
CA ALA A 93 4.33 18.23 -24.78
C ALA A 93 3.68 17.79 -23.46
N GLN A 94 2.43 18.21 -23.26
CA GLN A 94 1.61 17.93 -22.10
C GLN A 94 1.48 16.42 -21.90
N LYS A 95 1.88 15.91 -20.72
CA LYS A 95 1.41 14.59 -20.27
C LYS A 95 -0.10 14.69 -20.16
N ASN A 96 -0.79 13.93 -21.00
CA ASN A 96 -2.24 13.89 -21.04
C ASN A 96 -2.73 13.33 -19.67
N VAL A 97 -3.18 14.23 -18.79
CA VAL A 97 -3.72 13.92 -17.45
C VAL A 97 -5.16 13.42 -17.56
N ASP A 98 -5.66 13.22 -18.78
CA ASP A 98 -7.10 13.18 -19.05
C ASP A 98 -7.71 11.83 -18.63
N ASN A 99 -6.91 10.76 -18.51
CA ASN A 99 -7.39 9.40 -18.27
C ASN A 99 -7.11 8.82 -16.87
N GLU A 100 -6.51 9.57 -15.95
CA GLU A 100 -6.30 9.06 -14.58
C GLU A 100 -7.63 9.00 -13.79
N ILE A 101 -7.95 7.87 -13.17
CA ILE A 101 -9.16 7.78 -12.35
C ILE A 101 -8.88 8.48 -11.01
N LEU A 102 -9.51 9.63 -10.78
CA LEU A 102 -9.32 10.45 -9.57
C LEU A 102 -10.10 9.91 -8.35
N VAL A 103 -10.99 8.95 -8.57
CA VAL A 103 -11.91 8.41 -7.57
C VAL A 103 -11.56 7.00 -7.15
N VAL A 104 -11.77 6.68 -5.88
CA VAL A 104 -11.60 5.31 -5.38
C VAL A 104 -12.84 4.48 -5.76
N VAL A 105 -12.67 3.61 -6.76
CA VAL A 105 -13.72 2.75 -7.33
C VAL A 105 -14.55 2.04 -6.26
N SER A 106 -13.88 1.43 -5.27
CA SER A 106 -14.57 0.68 -4.21
C SER A 106 -15.49 1.55 -3.35
N LYS A 107 -15.15 2.82 -3.13
CA LYS A 107 -15.98 3.75 -2.35
C LYS A 107 -17.21 4.20 -3.13
N VAL A 108 -17.05 4.50 -4.42
CA VAL A 108 -18.16 4.87 -5.31
C VAL A 108 -19.15 3.71 -5.45
N LYS A 109 -18.65 2.49 -5.71
CA LYS A 109 -19.50 1.29 -5.81
C LYS A 109 -20.24 1.00 -4.50
N ALA A 110 -19.56 1.10 -3.36
CA ALA A 110 -20.19 0.90 -2.05
C ALA A 110 -21.28 1.95 -1.77
N TYR A 111 -21.04 3.22 -2.10
CA TYR A 111 -22.00 4.30 -1.90
C TYR A 111 -23.28 4.08 -2.71
N ILE A 112 -23.16 3.81 -4.01
CA ILE A 112 -24.32 3.59 -4.89
C ILE A 112 -25.10 2.35 -4.45
N LYS A 113 -24.41 1.27 -4.09
CA LYS A 113 -25.04 0.06 -3.57
C LYS A 113 -25.77 0.31 -2.24
N SER A 114 -25.21 1.10 -1.33
CA SER A 114 -25.89 1.42 -0.07
C SER A 114 -27.13 2.31 -0.23
N GLN A 115 -27.16 3.15 -1.28
CA GLN A 115 -28.25 4.10 -1.48
C GLN A 115 -29.40 3.53 -2.31
N ALA A 116 -29.07 2.72 -3.33
CA ALA A 116 -30.06 2.27 -4.31
C ALA A 116 -29.98 0.77 -4.64
N ASP A 117 -29.09 0.02 -3.98
CA ASP A 117 -28.80 -1.40 -4.25
C ASP A 117 -28.52 -1.70 -5.74
N MET A 118 -27.89 -0.75 -6.44
CA MET A 118 -27.58 -0.85 -7.86
C MET A 118 -26.14 -1.31 -8.11
N ASN A 119 -25.97 -2.04 -9.21
CA ASN A 119 -24.65 -2.32 -9.78
C ASN A 119 -24.15 -1.15 -10.61
N VAL A 120 -22.84 -0.97 -10.65
CA VAL A 120 -22.18 0.21 -11.22
C VAL A 120 -21.18 -0.25 -12.28
N SER A 121 -21.38 0.22 -13.53
CA SER A 121 -20.44 -0.01 -14.64
C SER A 121 -19.09 0.65 -14.37
N ASP A 122 -18.02 0.13 -14.95
CA ASP A 122 -16.68 0.70 -14.78
C ASP A 122 -16.50 2.04 -15.53
N GLU A 123 -17.23 2.26 -16.63
CA GLU A 123 -17.19 3.49 -17.45
C GLU A 123 -17.61 4.77 -16.68
N ILE A 124 -18.46 4.62 -15.65
CA ILE A 124 -18.88 5.76 -14.83
C ILE A 124 -17.70 6.38 -14.07
N MET A 125 -16.65 5.61 -13.81
CA MET A 125 -15.48 6.07 -13.06
C MET A 125 -14.69 7.10 -13.85
N GLU A 126 -14.59 6.91 -15.17
CA GLU A 126 -13.99 7.87 -16.10
C GLU A 126 -14.82 9.15 -16.16
N THR A 127 -16.14 9.00 -16.33
CA THR A 127 -17.09 10.12 -16.40
C THR A 127 -17.05 10.98 -15.12
N LEU A 128 -17.07 10.33 -13.95
CA LEU A 128 -16.97 11.01 -12.65
C LEU A 128 -15.62 11.74 -12.51
N SER A 129 -14.53 11.10 -12.94
CA SER A 129 -13.19 11.72 -12.89
C SER A 129 -13.13 12.97 -13.77
N THR A 130 -13.67 12.91 -14.99
CA THR A 130 -13.81 14.07 -15.88
C THR A 130 -14.61 15.19 -15.24
N ARG A 131 -15.71 14.86 -14.56
CA ARG A 131 -16.54 15.87 -13.89
C ARG A 131 -15.82 16.52 -12.71
N ILE A 132 -15.06 15.75 -11.93
CA ILE A 132 -14.24 16.27 -10.83
C ILE A 132 -13.16 17.21 -11.34
N ARG A 133 -12.47 16.86 -12.43
CA ARG A 133 -11.47 17.75 -13.06
C ARG A 133 -12.07 19.10 -13.42
N PHE A 134 -13.23 19.08 -14.08
CA PHE A 134 -13.94 20.30 -14.45
C PHE A 134 -14.22 21.19 -13.22
N PHE A 135 -14.72 20.60 -12.12
CA PHE A 135 -14.96 21.37 -10.89
C PHE A 135 -13.68 21.95 -10.29
N CYS A 136 -12.59 21.18 -10.28
CA CYS A 136 -11.29 21.65 -9.82
C CYS A 136 -10.76 22.80 -10.68
N ASP A 137 -10.88 22.72 -12.00
CA ASP A 137 -10.42 23.75 -12.92
C ASP A 137 -11.17 25.07 -12.72
N GLU A 138 -12.48 25.01 -12.52
CA GLU A 138 -13.30 26.19 -12.19
C GLU A 138 -12.90 26.81 -10.85
N ALA A 139 -12.68 25.99 -9.83
CA ALA A 139 -12.23 26.47 -8.52
C ALA A 139 -10.82 27.10 -8.58
N ILE A 140 -9.92 26.55 -9.39
CA ILE A 140 -8.60 27.13 -9.64
C ILE A 140 -8.73 28.51 -10.30
N LYS A 141 -9.63 28.68 -11.28
CA LYS A 141 -9.87 29.97 -11.94
C LYS A 141 -10.33 31.03 -10.94
N LYS A 142 -11.30 30.70 -10.08
CA LYS A 142 -11.79 31.59 -9.01
C LYS A 142 -10.70 31.94 -8.00
N ALA A 143 -9.92 30.96 -7.56
CA ALA A 143 -8.81 31.22 -6.64
C ALA A 143 -7.75 32.16 -7.26
N ARG A 144 -7.45 31.97 -8.55
CA ARG A 144 -6.53 32.84 -9.30
C ARG A 144 -7.06 34.24 -9.51
N SER A 145 -8.36 34.41 -9.80
CA SER A 145 -8.96 35.75 -9.93
C SER A 145 -8.87 36.55 -8.62
N ASP A 146 -8.89 35.84 -7.48
CA ASP A 146 -8.71 36.42 -6.16
C ASP A 146 -7.23 36.63 -5.77
N GLY A 147 -6.28 36.35 -6.67
CA GLY A 147 -4.84 36.47 -6.42
C GLY A 147 -4.26 35.41 -5.46
N ARG A 148 -5.03 34.35 -5.15
CA ARG A 148 -4.62 33.29 -4.22
C ARG A 148 -3.98 32.12 -4.95
N LYS A 149 -3.07 31.43 -4.25
CA LYS A 149 -2.47 30.16 -4.69
C LYS A 149 -3.11 28.92 -4.03
N THR A 150 -4.11 29.13 -3.18
CA THR A 150 -4.82 28.09 -2.44
C THR A 150 -6.28 28.09 -2.83
N VAL A 151 -6.78 26.95 -3.30
CA VAL A 151 -8.21 26.70 -3.54
C VAL A 151 -8.89 26.45 -2.19
N LEU A 152 -9.97 27.18 -1.93
CA LEU A 152 -10.76 27.09 -0.69
C LEU A 152 -12.16 26.53 -0.99
N ASP A 153 -12.85 26.06 0.04
CA ASP A 153 -14.21 25.51 -0.08
C ASP A 153 -15.19 26.45 -0.79
N ARG A 154 -15.02 27.78 -0.61
CA ARG A 154 -15.83 28.80 -1.29
C ARG A 154 -15.63 28.86 -2.81
N ASP A 155 -14.50 28.40 -3.31
CA ASP A 155 -14.19 28.37 -4.74
C ASP A 155 -14.89 27.18 -5.43
N MET A 156 -15.25 26.14 -4.67
CA MET A 156 -15.95 24.93 -5.13
C MET A 156 -17.47 25.05 -5.14
N ARG A 157 -18.02 26.15 -4.61
CA ARG A 157 -19.47 26.44 -4.60
C ARG A 157 -19.96 27.05 -5.90
#